data_AF-A0AAD4FSH9-F1
#
_entry.id   AF-A0AAD4FSH9-F1
#
_cell.length_a   1.000
_cell.length_b   1.000
_cell.length_c   1.000
_cell.angle_alpha   90.00
_cell.angle_beta   90.00
_cell.angle_gamma   90.00
#
_symmetry.space_group_name_H-M   'P 1'
#
loop_
_entity.id
_entity.type
_entity.pdbx_description
1 polymer ?
#
loop_
_entity_poly.entity_id
_entity_poly.type
_entity_poly.pdbx_seq_one_letter_code
_entity_poly.pdbx_strand_id
1 'polypeptide(L)'
;MKSEKSLYRLLLIYAVSIVTLFILKDDPAVFTYSLFALGVLAFFLALRIGDVNIVTVIILVALSPLAEFIIFGFGLVDLRSSSGDRLIQNSIIFGIHLVIDVVVLIPMTYRVEISKKLFPIEKIKYNIADSLLPWVQLIGIFVSVFALVENYLRNAKGYDIALFFYSFSISGYIVYSFSAILITILLVMSYKNHYGFKTPTLLSRPSK
;
A
#
# COMPACT_ATOMS: atom_id res chain seq x y z
N MET A 1 -15.54 -32.49 4.32
CA MET A 1 -15.17 -32.08 5.69
C MET A 1 -13.66 -31.92 5.97
N LYS A 2 -12.75 -32.76 5.44
CA LYS A 2 -11.28 -32.62 5.68
C LYS A 2 -10.59 -31.51 4.84
N SER A 3 -11.03 -31.25 3.60
CA SER A 3 -10.37 -30.24 2.73
C SER A 3 -10.84 -28.80 2.98
N GLU A 4 -12.10 -28.59 3.35
CA GLU A 4 -12.59 -27.26 3.76
C GLU A 4 -11.85 -26.75 5.00
N LYS A 5 -11.60 -27.63 5.97
CA LYS A 5 -10.77 -27.30 7.14
C LYS A 5 -9.33 -26.95 6.77
N SER A 6 -8.79 -27.40 5.63
CA SER A 6 -7.41 -27.13 5.19
C SER A 6 -7.23 -25.71 4.65
N LEU A 7 -8.16 -25.24 3.80
CA LEU A 7 -8.08 -23.92 3.17
C LEU A 7 -8.40 -22.79 4.15
N TYR A 8 -9.42 -22.97 5.00
CA TYR A 8 -9.70 -22.03 6.10
C TYR A 8 -8.53 -21.97 7.08
N ARG A 9 -7.81 -23.08 7.33
CA ARG A 9 -6.58 -23.06 8.15
C ARG A 9 -5.45 -22.29 7.48
N LEU A 10 -5.27 -22.41 6.16
CA LEU A 10 -4.22 -21.67 5.42
C LEU A 10 -4.49 -20.17 5.37
N LEU A 11 -5.74 -19.75 5.16
CA LEU A 11 -6.14 -18.34 5.16
C LEU A 11 -6.17 -17.74 6.57
N LEU A 12 -6.58 -18.52 7.58
CA LEU A 12 -6.48 -18.13 8.99
C LEU A 12 -5.02 -18.03 9.44
N ILE A 13 -4.14 -18.94 9.00
CA ILE A 13 -2.69 -18.85 9.23
C ILE A 13 -2.12 -17.62 8.54
N TYR A 14 -2.50 -17.31 7.30
CA TYR A 14 -2.05 -16.09 6.63
C TYR A 14 -2.52 -14.82 7.35
N ALA A 15 -3.80 -14.74 7.72
CA ALA A 15 -4.34 -13.61 8.46
C ALA A 15 -3.72 -13.48 9.86
N VAL A 16 -3.52 -14.59 10.59
CA VAL A 16 -2.86 -14.61 11.90
C VAL A 16 -1.37 -14.29 11.77
N SER A 17 -0.67 -14.73 10.72
CA SER A 17 0.72 -14.35 10.44
C SER A 17 0.87 -12.88 10.12
N ILE A 18 -0.07 -12.30 9.36
CA ILE A 18 -0.11 -10.87 9.07
C ILE A 18 -0.34 -10.08 10.37
N VAL A 19 -1.31 -10.47 11.20
CA VAL A 19 -1.57 -9.82 12.50
C VAL A 19 -0.40 -10.03 13.49
N THR A 20 0.26 -11.19 13.49
CA THR A 20 1.42 -11.47 14.35
C THR A 20 2.67 -10.69 13.92
N LEU A 21 2.87 -10.49 12.61
CA LEU A 21 3.93 -9.62 12.07
C LEU A 21 3.69 -8.14 12.41
N PHE A 22 2.42 -7.69 12.40
CA PHE A 22 2.01 -6.38 12.90
C PHE A 22 2.31 -6.17 14.41
N ILE A 23 2.50 -7.24 15.18
CA ILE A 23 2.75 -7.23 16.65
C ILE A 23 4.25 -7.37 17.01
N LEU A 24 5.13 -7.78 16.08
CA LEU A 24 6.58 -7.91 16.35
C LEU A 24 7.37 -6.58 16.30
N LYS A 25 6.68 -5.50 15.92
CA LYS A 25 6.73 -4.09 16.36
C LYS A 25 8.04 -3.27 16.50
N ASP A 26 9.25 -3.82 16.55
CA ASP A 26 10.45 -3.00 16.84
C ASP A 26 11.46 -2.85 15.68
N ASP A 27 11.20 -3.46 14.52
CA ASP A 27 12.07 -3.32 13.35
C ASP A 27 11.31 -2.75 12.12
N PRO A 28 11.57 -1.47 11.77
CA PRO A 28 11.09 -0.83 10.54
C PRO A 28 11.30 -1.63 9.25
N ALA A 29 12.43 -2.35 9.14
CA ALA A 29 12.77 -3.11 7.96
C ALA A 29 11.88 -4.36 7.84
N VAL A 30 11.71 -5.11 8.94
CA VAL A 30 10.86 -6.31 8.97
C VAL A 30 9.42 -5.96 8.63
N PHE A 31 8.90 -4.85 9.17
CA PHE A 31 7.56 -4.36 8.84
C PHE A 31 7.42 -4.08 7.33
N THR A 32 8.36 -3.33 6.76
CA THR A 32 8.33 -2.93 5.34
C THR A 32 8.43 -4.15 4.41
N TYR A 33 9.34 -5.09 4.68
CA TYR A 33 9.48 -6.32 3.89
C TYR A 33 8.25 -7.22 3.98
N SER A 34 7.60 -7.28 5.16
CA SER A 34 6.38 -8.06 5.34
C SER A 34 5.22 -7.53 4.50
N LEU A 35 5.03 -6.20 4.47
CA LEU A 35 4.02 -5.58 3.63
C LEU A 35 4.31 -5.74 2.14
N PHE A 36 5.59 -5.63 1.74
CA PHE A 36 6.00 -5.88 0.36
C PHE A 36 5.71 -7.34 -0.07
N ALA A 37 6.09 -8.31 0.75
CA ALA A 37 5.83 -9.73 0.49
C ALA A 37 4.33 -10.02 0.37
N LEU A 38 3.50 -9.40 1.23
CA LEU A 38 2.05 -9.48 1.15
C LEU A 38 1.51 -8.90 -0.17
N GLY A 39 2.01 -7.74 -0.58
CA GLY A 39 1.64 -7.10 -1.84
C GLY A 39 1.96 -7.99 -3.05
N VAL A 40 3.16 -8.58 -3.08
CA VAL A 40 3.59 -9.51 -4.14
C VAL A 40 2.71 -10.76 -4.18
N LEU A 41 2.42 -11.36 -3.02
CA LEU A 41 1.53 -12.52 -2.96
C LEU A 41 0.12 -12.18 -3.46
N ALA A 42 -0.44 -11.06 -2.97
CA ALA A 42 -1.76 -10.60 -3.38
C ALA A 42 -1.81 -10.35 -4.89
N PHE A 43 -0.74 -9.81 -5.48
CA PHE A 43 -0.61 -9.59 -6.91
C PHE A 43 -0.70 -10.91 -7.70
N PHE A 44 0.10 -11.92 -7.34
CA PHE A 44 0.06 -13.23 -8.00
C PHE A 44 -1.29 -13.94 -7.84
N LEU A 45 -1.93 -13.80 -6.66
CA LEU A 45 -3.27 -14.34 -6.45
C LEU A 45 -4.32 -13.62 -7.31
N ALA A 46 -4.26 -12.29 -7.40
CA ALA A 46 -5.17 -11.51 -8.24
C ALA A 46 -5.01 -11.85 -9.73
N LEU A 47 -3.77 -12.03 -10.20
CA LEU A 47 -3.49 -12.51 -11.56
C LEU A 47 -4.07 -13.92 -11.80
N ARG A 48 -3.93 -14.83 -10.84
CA ARG A 48 -4.48 -16.19 -10.94
C ARG A 48 -6.02 -16.21 -10.99
N ILE A 49 -6.67 -15.31 -10.27
CA ILE A 49 -8.13 -15.14 -10.27
C ILE A 49 -8.59 -14.42 -11.56
N GLY A 50 -7.69 -13.71 -12.24
CA GLY A 50 -7.99 -12.89 -13.42
C GLY A 50 -8.77 -11.61 -13.07
N ASP A 51 -8.64 -11.09 -11.85
CA ASP A 51 -9.34 -9.85 -11.45
C ASP A 51 -8.47 -8.62 -11.68
N VAL A 52 -8.61 -8.04 -12.87
CA VAL A 52 -7.86 -6.85 -13.28
C VAL A 52 -8.13 -5.64 -12.38
N ASN A 53 -9.28 -5.55 -11.70
CA ASN A 53 -9.54 -4.44 -10.78
C ASN A 53 -8.60 -4.48 -9.57
N ILE A 54 -8.33 -5.67 -9.04
CA ILE A 54 -7.45 -5.84 -7.88
C ILE A 54 -5.99 -5.67 -8.31
N VAL A 55 -5.63 -6.24 -9.47
CA VAL A 55 -4.28 -6.09 -10.04
C VAL A 55 -3.92 -4.61 -10.19
N THR A 56 -4.81 -3.79 -10.78
CA THR A 56 -4.51 -2.36 -10.95
C THR A 56 -4.46 -1.61 -9.61
N VAL A 57 -5.30 -1.95 -8.64
CA VAL A 57 -5.21 -1.38 -7.28
C VAL A 57 -3.86 -1.69 -6.62
N ILE A 58 -3.39 -2.95 -6.69
CA ILE A 58 -2.10 -3.34 -6.09
C ILE A 58 -0.94 -2.60 -6.75
N ILE A 59 -0.96 -2.48 -8.09
CA ILE A 59 0.07 -1.73 -8.83
C ILE A 59 0.10 -0.27 -8.36
N LEU A 60 -1.06 0.39 -8.26
CA LEU A 60 -1.11 1.80 -7.85
C LEU A 60 -0.64 2.01 -6.41
N VAL A 61 -1.01 1.13 -5.48
CA VAL A 61 -0.53 1.17 -4.09
C VAL A 61 1.00 0.99 -4.03
N ALA A 62 1.58 0.22 -4.94
CA ALA A 62 3.02 0.00 -4.98
C ALA A 62 3.81 1.18 -5.57
N LEU A 63 3.18 2.15 -6.26
CA LEU A 63 3.91 3.24 -6.94
C LEU A 63 4.72 4.12 -5.98
N SER A 64 4.09 4.62 -4.91
CA SER A 64 4.79 5.48 -3.93
C SER A 64 5.99 4.78 -3.28
N PRO A 65 5.85 3.59 -2.67
CA PRO A 65 6.99 2.93 -2.02
C PRO A 65 8.09 2.53 -3.02
N LEU A 66 7.73 2.17 -4.25
CA LEU A 66 8.72 1.89 -5.29
C LEU A 66 9.48 3.15 -5.70
N ALA A 67 8.80 4.28 -5.86
CA ALA A 67 9.45 5.55 -6.19
C ALA A 67 10.38 6.01 -5.05
N GLU A 68 9.94 5.90 -3.80
CA GLU A 68 10.77 6.18 -2.62
C GLU A 68 12.00 5.28 -2.56
N PHE A 69 11.82 3.97 -2.77
CA PHE A 69 12.94 3.02 -2.78
C PHE A 69 13.95 3.34 -3.89
N ILE A 70 13.48 3.72 -5.08
CA ILE A 70 14.38 4.10 -6.19
C ILE A 70 15.17 5.36 -5.84
N ILE A 71 14.55 6.37 -5.22
CA ILE A 71 15.22 7.64 -4.94
C ILE A 71 16.14 7.53 -3.72
N PHE A 72 15.63 7.04 -2.60
CA PHE A 72 16.36 7.01 -1.34
C PHE A 72 17.17 5.73 -1.15
N GLY A 73 16.66 4.58 -1.62
CA GLY A 73 17.32 3.28 -1.47
C GLY A 73 18.59 3.16 -2.31
N PHE A 74 18.62 3.75 -3.51
CA PHE A 74 19.85 3.84 -4.32
C PHE A 74 20.77 5.01 -3.91
N GLY A 75 20.38 5.80 -2.90
CA GLY A 75 21.17 6.94 -2.45
C GLY A 75 21.24 8.10 -3.43
N LEU A 76 20.25 8.26 -4.32
CA LEU A 76 20.15 9.45 -5.20
C LEU A 76 19.94 10.71 -4.35
N VAL A 77 19.28 10.57 -3.21
CA VAL A 77 19.16 11.60 -2.17
C VAL A 77 19.48 10.97 -0.82
N ASP A 78 20.42 11.58 -0.09
CA ASP A 78 20.76 11.15 1.27
C ASP A 78 19.65 11.54 2.25
N LEU A 79 19.27 10.61 3.12
CA LEU A 79 18.32 10.87 4.20
C LEU A 79 18.97 11.54 5.42
N ARG A 80 20.30 11.63 5.46
CA ARG A 80 21.06 12.26 6.55
C ARG A 80 21.18 13.76 6.31
N SER A 81 20.77 14.56 7.29
CA SER A 81 21.02 16.00 7.30
C SER A 81 22.14 16.37 8.27
N SER A 82 23.16 17.06 7.77
CA SER A 82 24.17 17.74 8.59
C SER A 82 23.59 19.02 9.20
N SER A 83 24.17 19.51 10.29
CA SER A 83 23.67 20.71 10.99
C SER A 83 23.72 21.99 10.13
N GLY A 84 24.66 22.10 9.19
CA GLY A 84 24.81 23.27 8.32
C GLY A 84 23.74 23.38 7.24
N ASP A 85 23.32 22.24 6.66
CA ASP A 85 22.44 22.22 5.48
C ASP A 85 21.05 21.65 5.77
N ARG A 86 20.70 21.49 7.07
CA ARG A 86 19.48 20.81 7.51
C ARG A 86 18.20 21.39 6.91
N LEU A 87 18.12 22.71 6.76
CA LEU A 87 16.98 23.37 6.12
C LEU A 87 16.80 22.88 4.68
N ILE A 88 17.86 22.92 3.88
CA ILE A 88 17.82 22.57 2.46
C ILE A 88 17.60 21.07 2.31
N GLN A 89 18.37 20.24 3.01
CA GLN A 89 18.30 18.79 2.89
C GLN A 89 16.91 18.25 3.24
N ASN A 90 16.34 18.66 4.37
CA ASN A 90 15.01 18.22 4.76
C ASN A 90 13.93 18.77 3.80
N SER A 91 14.12 19.96 3.23
CA SER A 91 13.19 20.49 2.23
C SER A 91 13.19 19.65 0.96
N ILE A 92 14.36 19.16 0.54
CA ILE A 92 14.47 18.22 -0.58
C ILE A 92 13.78 16.90 -0.24
N ILE A 93 14.05 16.32 0.93
CA ILE A 93 13.46 15.05 1.35
C ILE A 93 11.92 15.14 1.38
N PHE A 94 11.36 16.07 2.17
CA PHE A 94 9.91 16.21 2.27
C PHE A 94 9.26 16.68 0.97
N GLY A 95 9.98 17.49 0.18
CA GLY A 95 9.55 17.91 -1.16
C GLY A 95 9.42 16.74 -2.12
N ILE A 96 10.37 15.80 -2.10
CA ILE A 96 10.32 14.60 -2.94
C ILE A 96 9.13 13.72 -2.55
N HIS A 97 8.93 13.45 -1.26
CA HIS A 97 7.75 12.69 -0.81
C HIS A 97 6.45 13.37 -1.25
N LEU A 98 6.35 14.70 -1.11
CA LEU A 98 5.19 15.45 -1.58
C LEU A 98 4.95 15.28 -3.09
N VAL A 99 6.00 15.38 -3.91
CA VAL A 99 5.89 15.20 -5.36
C VAL A 99 5.46 13.78 -5.71
N ILE A 100 6.05 12.76 -5.10
CA ILE A 100 5.66 11.36 -5.30
C ILE A 100 4.17 11.19 -4.98
N ASP A 101 3.76 11.63 -3.81
CA ASP A 101 2.38 11.47 -3.33
C ASP A 101 1.36 12.17 -4.24
N VAL A 102 1.67 13.38 -4.70
CA VAL A 102 0.82 14.13 -5.65
C VAL A 102 0.75 13.43 -7.01
N VAL A 103 1.87 12.93 -7.52
CA VAL A 103 1.92 12.22 -8.81
C VAL A 103 1.14 10.92 -8.74
N VAL A 104 1.19 10.19 -7.63
CA VAL A 104 0.47 8.93 -7.42
C VAL A 104 -1.03 9.16 -7.16
N LEU A 105 -1.41 10.25 -6.52
CA LEU A 105 -2.82 10.58 -6.28
C LEU A 105 -3.64 10.66 -7.57
N ILE A 106 -3.07 11.19 -8.65
CA ILE A 106 -3.76 11.36 -9.94
C ILE A 106 -4.24 10.01 -10.51
N PRO A 107 -3.38 9.02 -10.80
CA PRO A 107 -3.82 7.73 -11.31
C PRO A 107 -4.66 6.95 -10.30
N MET A 108 -4.50 7.20 -8.99
CA MET A 108 -5.34 6.59 -7.94
C MET A 108 -6.78 7.11 -8.00
N THR A 109 -6.95 8.41 -8.23
CA THR A 109 -8.26 9.06 -8.35
C THR A 109 -9.00 8.60 -9.61
N TYR A 110 -8.28 8.47 -10.73
CA TYR A 110 -8.85 8.08 -12.03
C TYR A 110 -8.58 6.61 -12.39
N ARG A 111 -8.38 5.75 -11.39
CA ARG A 111 -7.96 4.35 -11.61
C ARG A 111 -8.91 3.63 -12.58
N VAL A 112 -10.21 3.85 -12.44
CA VAL A 112 -11.24 3.14 -13.21
C VAL A 112 -11.16 3.52 -14.69
N GLU A 113 -11.10 4.81 -14.97
CA GLU A 113 -11.04 5.40 -16.30
C GLU A 113 -9.74 5.00 -17.00
N ILE A 114 -8.62 5.10 -16.30
CA ILE A 114 -7.31 4.66 -16.78
C ILE A 114 -7.32 3.17 -17.08
N SER A 115 -7.83 2.35 -16.16
CA SER A 115 -7.90 0.90 -16.35
C SER A 115 -8.77 0.55 -17.56
N LYS A 116 -9.94 1.19 -17.73
CA LYS A 116 -10.83 0.92 -18.88
C LYS A 116 -10.17 1.24 -20.21
N LYS A 117 -9.32 2.27 -20.24
CA LYS A 117 -8.54 2.64 -21.42
C LYS A 117 -7.42 1.64 -21.71
N LEU A 118 -6.75 1.12 -20.67
CA LEU A 118 -5.64 0.17 -20.81
C LEU A 118 -6.11 -1.27 -21.10
N PHE A 119 -7.24 -1.67 -20.52
CA PHE A 119 -7.79 -3.02 -20.60
C PHE A 119 -9.26 -3.01 -21.05
N PRO A 120 -9.55 -2.63 -22.31
CA PRO A 120 -10.92 -2.39 -22.78
C PRO A 120 -11.81 -3.64 -22.82
N ILE A 121 -11.22 -4.83 -22.86
CA ILE A 121 -11.94 -6.12 -22.92
C ILE A 121 -12.41 -6.54 -21.51
N GLU A 122 -11.82 -5.98 -20.46
CA GLU A 122 -12.01 -6.41 -19.08
C GLU A 122 -13.20 -5.71 -18.41
N LYS A 123 -13.86 -6.44 -17.50
CA LYS A 123 -15.00 -5.92 -16.73
C LYS A 123 -14.52 -5.08 -15.55
N ILE A 124 -14.11 -3.84 -15.84
CA ILE A 124 -13.61 -2.90 -14.85
C ILE A 124 -14.76 -2.15 -14.18
N LYS A 125 -14.76 -2.15 -12.84
CA LYS A 125 -15.82 -1.59 -12.01
C LYS A 125 -15.22 -0.77 -10.88
N TYR A 126 -15.97 0.22 -10.40
CA TYR A 126 -15.63 0.91 -9.16
C TYR A 126 -15.74 -0.05 -7.98
N ASN A 127 -14.81 0.06 -7.03
CA ASN A 127 -14.81 -0.67 -5.78
C ASN A 127 -14.46 0.28 -4.62
N ILE A 128 -14.48 -0.24 -3.39
CA ILE A 128 -14.26 0.56 -2.17
C ILE A 128 -12.88 1.25 -2.15
N ALA A 129 -11.88 0.70 -2.84
CA ALA A 129 -10.54 1.27 -2.93
C ALA A 129 -10.53 2.58 -3.72
N ASP A 130 -11.36 2.69 -4.77
CA ASP A 130 -11.47 3.92 -5.58
C ASP A 130 -11.99 5.10 -4.74
N SER A 131 -12.74 4.83 -3.68
CA SER A 131 -13.19 5.85 -2.74
C SER A 131 -12.15 6.12 -1.65
N LEU A 132 -11.55 5.09 -1.06
CA LEU A 132 -10.74 5.24 0.16
C LEU A 132 -9.27 5.56 -0.12
N LEU A 133 -8.65 4.97 -1.15
CA LEU A 133 -7.23 5.11 -1.40
C LEU A 133 -6.79 6.55 -1.70
N PRO A 134 -7.54 7.37 -2.47
CA PRO A 134 -7.20 8.78 -2.64
C PRO A 134 -7.16 9.55 -1.31
N TRP A 135 -8.07 9.27 -0.38
CA TRP A 135 -8.05 9.89 0.96
C TRP A 135 -6.85 9.46 1.78
N VAL A 136 -6.48 8.18 1.71
CA VAL A 136 -5.28 7.66 2.38
C VAL A 136 -4.03 8.35 1.82
N GLN A 137 -3.95 8.51 0.49
CA GLN A 137 -2.84 9.18 -0.17
C GLN A 137 -2.76 10.68 0.19
N LEU A 138 -3.90 11.34 0.40
CA LEU A 138 -3.94 12.72 0.87
C LEU A 138 -3.30 12.90 2.27
N ILE A 139 -3.33 11.87 3.14
CA ILE A 139 -2.67 11.94 4.45
C ILE A 139 -1.15 12.16 4.27
N GLY A 140 -0.51 11.44 3.34
CA GLY A 140 0.91 11.61 3.02
C GLY A 140 1.23 13.02 2.51
N ILE A 141 0.37 13.55 1.64
CA ILE A 141 0.46 14.93 1.13
C ILE A 141 0.39 15.93 2.27
N PHE A 142 -0.61 15.82 3.15
CA PHE A 142 -0.76 16.74 4.28
C PHE A 142 0.45 16.69 5.20
N VAL A 143 0.90 15.49 5.56
CA VAL A 143 2.08 15.32 6.43
C VAL A 143 3.33 15.92 5.78
N SER A 144 3.54 15.72 4.49
CA SER A 144 4.67 16.30 3.75
C SER A 144 4.63 17.82 3.69
N VAL A 145 3.45 18.41 3.43
CA VAL A 145 3.27 19.87 3.47
C VAL A 145 3.56 20.43 4.86
N PHE A 146 3.00 19.85 5.91
CA PHE A 146 3.23 20.32 7.26
C PHE A 146 4.67 20.10 7.72
N ALA A 147 5.32 19.01 7.30
CA ALA A 147 6.73 18.77 7.56
C ALA A 147 7.63 19.82 6.87
N LEU A 148 7.29 20.26 5.65
CA LEU A 148 7.99 21.37 4.98
C LEU A 148 7.84 22.69 5.73
N VAL A 149 6.61 23.02 6.15
CA VAL A 149 6.34 24.24 6.94
C VAL A 149 7.07 24.19 8.28
N GLU A 150 6.98 23.08 8.99
CA GLU A 150 7.69 22.86 10.26
C GLU A 150 9.20 22.93 10.08
N ASN A 151 9.74 22.35 9.01
CA ASN A 151 11.17 22.40 8.69
C ASN A 151 11.66 23.84 8.46
N TYR A 152 10.87 24.66 7.77
CA TYR A 152 11.16 26.08 7.58
C TYR A 152 11.12 26.84 8.92
N LEU A 153 10.06 26.67 9.71
CA LEU A 153 9.93 27.34 11.00
C LEU A 153 11.05 26.94 11.96
N ARG A 154 11.40 25.65 12.04
CA ARG A 154 12.46 25.17 12.92
C ARG A 154 13.84 25.64 12.48
N ASN A 155 14.21 25.41 11.22
CA ASN A 155 15.60 25.60 10.79
C ASN A 155 15.89 26.99 10.20
N ALA A 156 14.87 27.73 9.73
CA ALA A 156 15.04 29.11 9.23
C ALA A 156 14.66 30.18 10.26
N LYS A 157 13.71 29.87 11.15
CA LYS A 157 13.20 30.85 12.14
C LYS A 157 13.54 30.49 13.59
N GLY A 158 14.07 29.30 13.86
CA GLY A 158 14.51 28.89 15.20
C GLY A 158 13.38 28.46 16.16
N TYR A 159 12.20 28.12 15.66
CA TYR A 159 11.12 27.58 16.49
C TYR A 159 11.42 26.15 16.95
N ASP A 160 11.09 25.80 18.20
CA ASP A 160 11.22 24.43 18.72
C ASP A 160 9.93 23.62 18.47
N ILE A 161 9.72 23.23 17.21
CA ILE A 161 8.59 22.39 16.78
C ILE A 161 9.10 21.22 15.94
N ALA A 162 8.61 20.01 16.21
CA ALA A 162 9.09 18.78 15.57
C ALA A 162 8.00 17.70 15.41
N LEU A 163 6.72 18.09 15.51
CA LEU A 163 5.59 17.16 15.51
C LEU A 163 5.52 16.39 14.19
N PHE A 164 5.54 17.08 13.05
CA PHE A 164 5.40 16.47 11.74
C PHE A 164 6.69 15.77 11.31
N PHE A 165 7.84 16.28 11.73
CA PHE A 165 9.12 15.60 11.57
C PHE A 165 9.13 14.20 12.20
N TYR A 166 8.65 14.08 13.45
CA TYR A 166 8.58 12.77 14.12
C TYR A 166 7.39 11.91 13.65
N SER A 167 6.31 12.53 13.20
CA SER A 167 5.13 11.80 12.72
C SER A 167 5.30 11.21 11.31
N PHE A 168 6.33 11.64 10.57
CA PHE A 168 6.55 11.28 9.17
C PHE A 168 6.69 9.76 8.94
N SER A 169 7.43 9.08 9.82
CA SER A 169 7.57 7.61 9.73
C SER A 169 6.26 6.90 10.06
N ILE A 170 5.52 7.39 11.06
CA ILE A 170 4.25 6.84 11.51
C ILE A 170 3.20 6.97 10.41
N SER A 171 3.13 8.11 9.72
CA SER A 171 2.19 8.30 8.62
C SER A 171 2.41 7.31 7.48
N GLY A 172 3.67 7.01 7.13
CA GLY A 172 4.00 5.99 6.15
C GLY A 172 3.46 4.62 6.55
N TYR A 173 3.67 4.22 7.82
CA TYR A 173 3.12 2.96 8.33
C TYR A 173 1.60 2.91 8.26
N ILE A 174 0.91 3.98 8.65
CA ILE A 174 -0.55 4.04 8.58
C ILE A 174 -1.04 3.86 7.13
N VAL A 175 -0.45 4.59 6.18
CA VAL A 175 -0.80 4.52 4.75
C VAL A 175 -0.62 3.11 4.20
N TYR A 176 0.53 2.49 4.48
CA TYR A 176 0.83 1.15 3.98
C TYR A 176 -0.02 0.06 4.64
N SER A 177 -0.23 0.13 5.95
CA SER A 177 -1.10 -0.79 6.68
C SER A 177 -2.54 -0.73 6.16
N PHE A 178 -3.08 0.47 5.99
CA PHE A 178 -4.45 0.64 5.52
C PHE A 178 -4.62 0.10 4.09
N SER A 179 -3.65 0.38 3.22
CA SER A 179 -3.64 -0.13 1.85
C SER A 179 -3.57 -1.66 1.80
N ALA A 180 -2.74 -2.27 2.65
CA ALA A 180 -2.64 -3.73 2.75
C ALA A 180 -3.97 -4.37 3.24
N ILE A 181 -4.65 -3.73 4.21
CA ILE A 181 -5.97 -4.17 4.68
C ILE A 181 -6.99 -4.13 3.55
N LEU A 182 -7.05 -3.03 2.79
CA LEU A 182 -7.96 -2.90 1.65
C LEU A 182 -7.71 -3.94 0.57
N ILE A 183 -6.45 -4.14 0.17
CA ILE A 183 -6.07 -5.17 -0.81
C ILE A 183 -6.53 -6.54 -0.32
N THR A 184 -6.30 -6.86 0.96
CA THR A 184 -6.73 -8.14 1.56
C THR A 184 -8.24 -8.33 1.47
N ILE A 185 -9.03 -7.30 1.83
CA ILE A 185 -10.50 -7.34 1.76
C ILE A 185 -10.96 -7.60 0.32
N LEU A 186 -10.44 -6.85 -0.65
CA LEU A 186 -10.79 -7.01 -2.06
C LEU A 186 -10.44 -8.40 -2.58
N LEU A 187 -9.26 -8.92 -2.23
CA LEU A 187 -8.80 -10.22 -2.65
C LEU A 187 -9.70 -11.34 -2.10
N VAL A 188 -10.11 -11.26 -0.83
CA VAL A 188 -11.06 -12.20 -0.23
C VAL A 188 -12.41 -12.14 -0.95
N MET A 189 -12.92 -10.94 -1.25
CA MET A 189 -14.18 -10.78 -1.97
C MET A 189 -14.13 -11.36 -3.39
N SER A 190 -13.05 -11.09 -4.12
CA SER A 190 -12.87 -11.60 -5.49
C SER A 190 -12.65 -13.11 -5.52
N TYR A 191 -11.84 -13.65 -4.61
CA TYR A 191 -11.66 -15.08 -4.45
C TYR A 191 -12.99 -15.80 -4.18
N LYS A 192 -13.81 -15.24 -3.29
CA LYS A 192 -15.17 -15.74 -3.00
C LYS A 192 -16.04 -15.74 -4.26
N ASN A 193 -16.00 -14.67 -5.05
CA ASN A 193 -16.81 -14.56 -6.26
C ASN A 193 -16.36 -15.52 -7.37
N HIS A 194 -15.05 -15.74 -7.51
CA HIS A 194 -14.48 -16.58 -8.56
C HIS A 194 -14.63 -18.08 -8.29
N TYR A 195 -14.25 -18.55 -7.09
CA TYR A 195 -14.33 -19.97 -6.74
C TYR A 195 -15.67 -20.36 -6.12
N GLY A 196 -16.52 -19.37 -5.83
CA GLY A 196 -17.94 -19.56 -5.53
C GLY A 196 -18.24 -20.52 -4.38
N PHE A 197 -17.34 -20.77 -3.42
CA PHE A 197 -17.52 -21.75 -2.31
C PHE A 197 -18.26 -23.06 -2.68
N LYS A 198 -18.23 -23.51 -3.95
CA LYS A 198 -18.93 -24.73 -4.37
C LYS A 198 -17.93 -25.88 -4.41
N THR A 199 -18.34 -26.98 -3.80
CA THR A 199 -17.58 -28.23 -3.64
C THR A 199 -16.81 -28.60 -4.91
N PRO A 200 -15.53 -29.03 -4.81
CA PRO A 200 -14.76 -29.46 -5.97
C PRO A 200 -15.48 -30.58 -6.73
N THR A 201 -15.72 -30.37 -8.02
CA THR A 201 -16.40 -31.29 -8.95
C THR A 201 -15.70 -32.66 -9.10
N LEU A 202 -14.47 -32.82 -8.59
CA LEU A 202 -13.77 -34.11 -8.56
C LEU A 202 -14.36 -35.11 -7.55
N LEU A 203 -15.34 -34.72 -6.74
CA LEU A 203 -16.06 -35.59 -5.81
C LEU A 203 -17.55 -35.76 -6.15
N SER A 204 -18.03 -35.24 -7.29
CA SER A 204 -19.35 -35.63 -7.77
C SER A 204 -19.29 -37.08 -8.23
N ARG A 205 -19.69 -38.02 -7.37
CA ARG A 205 -20.02 -39.37 -7.81
C ARG A 205 -21.07 -39.25 -8.92
N PRO A 206 -20.93 -39.99 -10.02
CA PRO A 206 -22.03 -40.09 -10.98
C PRO A 206 -23.27 -40.56 -10.23
N SER A 207 -24.39 -39.86 -10.42
CA SER A 207 -25.69 -40.30 -9.93
C SER A 207 -25.94 -41.70 -10.49
N LYS A 208 -26.28 -42.64 -9.60
CA LYS A 208 -26.87 -43.91 -10.01
C LYS A 208 -28.18 -43.67 -10.73
#